data_AF-A0A543E461-F1
#
_entry.id   AF-A0A543E461-F1
#
_cell.length_a   1.000
_cell.length_b   1.000
_cell.length_c   1.000
_cell.angle_alpha   90.00
_cell.angle_beta   90.00
_cell.angle_gamma   90.00
#
_symmetry.space_group_name_H-M   'P 1'
#
loop_
_entity.id
_entity.type
_entity.pdbx_description
1 polymer ?
#
loop_
_entity_poly.entity_id
_entity_poly.type
_entity_poly.pdbx_seq_one_letter_code
_entity_poly.pdbx_strand_id
1 'polypeptide(L)' 'MNQVTCECGFATRAPQEDQVVNDVLTHVRSDHPDLVGDVTPDVVRGWIEVVPD' A
#
# COMPACT_ATOMS: atom_id res chain seq x y z
N MET A 1 0.87 13.62 -4.57
CA MET A 1 0.28 12.27 -4.72
C MET A 1 0.77 11.38 -3.61
N ASN A 2 -0.03 10.41 -3.18
CA ASN A 2 0.36 9.38 -2.22
C ASN A 2 0.93 8.18 -2.99
N GLN A 3 2.02 7.61 -2.51
CA GLN A 3 2.69 6.47 -3.14
C GLN A 3 3.08 5.44 -2.08
N VAL A 4 3.01 4.16 -2.43
CA VAL A 4 3.67 3.08 -1.68
C VAL A 4 4.49 2.26 -2.66
N THR A 5 5.72 1.93 -2.26
CA THR A 5 6.62 1.04 -3.00
C THR A 5 6.92 -0.17 -2.11
N CYS A 6 6.54 -1.37 -2.55
CA CYS A 6 6.79 -2.61 -1.83
C CYS A 6 8.13 -3.24 -2.28
N GLU A 7 8.78 -3.96 -1.38
CA GLU A 7 10.04 -4.65 -1.65
C GLU A 7 9.94 -5.75 -2.74
N CYS A 8 8.74 -6.29 -2.94
CA CYS A 8 8.44 -7.27 -4.00
C CYS A 8 8.35 -6.65 -5.40
N GLY A 9 8.46 -5.32 -5.51
CA GLY A 9 8.37 -4.57 -6.76
C GLY A 9 6.96 -4.05 -7.09
N PHE A 10 5.94 -4.38 -6.30
CA PHE A 10 4.64 -3.72 -6.41
C PHE A 10 4.75 -2.24 -6.03
N ALA A 11 4.11 -1.38 -6.81
CA ALA A 11 4.00 0.03 -6.49
C ALA A 11 2.61 0.54 -6.88
N THR A 12 2.03 1.38 -6.03
CA THR A 12 0.78 2.10 -6.33
C THR A 12 0.93 3.57 -5.98
N ARG A 13 0.22 4.41 -6.72
CA ARG A 13 0.21 5.85 -6.54
C ARG A 13 -1.19 6.39 -6.84
N ALA A 14 -1.73 7.20 -5.93
CA ALA A 14 -3.03 7.82 -6.13
C ALA A 14 -3.15 9.19 -5.43
N PRO A 15 -4.08 10.05 -5.88
CA PRO A 15 -4.36 11.32 -5.21
C PRO A 15 -4.94 11.14 -3.81
N GLN A 16 -5.70 10.04 -3.61
CA GLN A 16 -6.41 9.73 -2.37
C GLN A 16 -5.63 8.69 -1.58
N GLU A 17 -5.41 8.95 -0.29
CA GLU A 17 -4.69 8.04 0.61
C GLU A 17 -5.39 6.67 0.70
N ASP A 18 -6.71 6.66 0.89
CA ASP A 18 -7.49 5.43 1.01
C ASP A 18 -7.40 4.55 -0.24
N GLN A 19 -7.17 5.15 -1.41
CA GLN A 19 -6.97 4.39 -2.65
C GLN A 19 -5.66 3.61 -2.62
N VAL A 20 -4.56 4.27 -2.20
CA VAL A 20 -3.26 3.59 -1.99
C VAL A 20 -3.38 2.49 -0.95
N VAL A 21 -4.07 2.75 0.17
CA VAL A 21 -4.26 1.76 1.23
C VAL A 21 -5.02 0.53 0.70
N ASN A 22 -6.13 0.74 -0.01
CA ASN A 22 -6.92 -0.35 -0.56
C ASN A 22 -6.16 -1.17 -1.62
N ASP A 23 -5.39 -0.50 -2.48
CA ASP A 23 -4.59 -1.16 -3.51
C ASP A 23 -3.52 -2.06 -2.87
N VAL A 24 -2.79 -1.56 -1.86
CA VAL A 24 -1.78 -2.33 -1.14
C VAL A 24 -2.41 -3.52 -0.40
N LEU A 25 -3.52 -3.32 0.31
CA LEU A 25 -4.20 -4.42 1.01
C LEU A 25 -4.75 -5.47 0.05
N THR A 26 -5.20 -5.07 -1.14
CA THR A 26 -5.64 -5.99 -2.18
C THR A 26 -4.47 -6.81 -2.73
N HIS A 27 -3.35 -6.15 -3.03
CA HIS A 27 -2.10 -6.79 -3.42
C HIS A 27 -1.62 -7.80 -2.36
N VAL A 28 -1.52 -7.38 -1.09
CA VAL A 28 -1.08 -8.27 0.00
C VAL A 28 -1.98 -9.50 0.13
N ARG A 29 -3.31 -9.36 0.07
CA ARG A 29 -4.22 -10.52 0.12
C ARG A 29 -4.02 -11.51 -1.03
N SER A 30 -3.63 -11.02 -2.20
CA SER A 30 -3.42 -11.85 -3.41
C SER A 30 -2.05 -12.51 -3.41
N ASP A 31 -0.99 -11.73 -3.17
CA ASP A 31 0.38 -12.13 -3.45
C ASP A 31 1.16 -12.52 -2.17
N HIS A 32 0.69 -12.09 -1.01
CA HIS A 32 1.30 -12.33 0.30
C HIS A 32 0.25 -12.73 1.35
N PRO A 33 -0.49 -13.84 1.15
CA PRO A 33 -1.59 -14.23 2.03
C PRO A 33 -1.16 -14.44 3.48
N ASP A 34 0.10 -14.81 3.71
CA ASP A 34 0.68 -14.97 5.05
C ASP A 34 0.76 -13.64 5.84
N LEU A 35 0.76 -12.49 5.15
CA LEU A 35 0.89 -11.16 5.75
C LEU A 35 -0.45 -10.47 6.04
N VAL A 36 -1.58 -11.07 5.66
CA VAL A 36 -2.92 -10.44 5.78
C VAL A 36 -3.29 -10.10 7.23
N GLY A 37 -2.75 -10.82 8.21
CA GLY A 37 -2.95 -10.53 9.64
C GLY A 37 -2.08 -9.38 10.18
N ASP A 38 -0.93 -9.13 9.55
CA ASP A 38 0.07 -8.18 10.03
C ASP A 38 -0.03 -6.83 9.32
N VAL A 39 -0.41 -6.83 8.03
CA VAL A 39 -0.53 -5.63 7.22
C VAL A 39 -1.94 -5.06 7.35
N THR A 40 -2.10 -4.13 8.28
CA THR A 40 -3.35 -3.41 8.54
C THR A 40 -3.38 -2.06 7.78
N PRO A 41 -4.56 -1.42 7.63
CA PRO A 41 -4.65 -0.09 7.03
C PRO A 41 -3.69 0.93 7.66
N ASP A 42 -3.57 0.95 8.98
CA ASP A 42 -2.68 1.86 9.70
C ASP A 42 -1.20 1.59 9.43
N VAL A 43 -0.82 0.31 9.30
CA VAL A 43 0.54 -0.08 8.89
C VAL A 43 0.84 0.45 7.50
N VAL A 44 -0.08 0.27 6.53
CA VAL A 44 0.11 0.75 5.17
C VAL A 44 0.21 2.28 5.12
N ARG A 45 -0.58 3.01 5.92
CA ARG A 45 -0.46 4.47 6.02
C ARG A 45 0.93 4.91 6.49
N GLY A 46 1.57 4.13 7.35
CA GLY A 46 2.96 4.35 7.76
C GLY A 46 4.00 4.19 6.63
N TRP A 47 3.63 3.55 5.52
CA TRP A 47 4.49 3.36 4.34
C TRP A 47 4.27 4.41 3.26
N ILE A 48 3.26 5.28 3.41
CA ILE A 48 2.90 6.25 2.37
C ILE A 48 3.96 7.33 2.25
N GLU A 49 4.48 7.47 1.03
CA GLU A 49 5.36 8.53 0.60
C GLU A 49 4.53 9.61 -0.12
N VAL A 50 4.61 10.85 0.36
CA VAL A 50 3.98 12.00 -0.32
C VAL A 50 4.94 12.55 -1.36
N VAL A 51 4.60 12.37 -2.63
CA VAL A 51 5.43 12.78 -3.78
C VAL A 51 4.78 13.93 -4.57
N PRO A 52 5.56 14.79 -5.25
CA PRO A 52 5.02 15.78 -6.19
C PRO A 52 4.25 15.09 -7.30
N ASP A 53 3.31 15.78 -7.97
CA ASP A 53 2.56 15.25 -9.12
C ASP A 53 3.47 14.87 -10.30
#